data_AF-A0A4S9BXU5-F1
#
_entry.id   AF-A0A4S9BXU5-F1
#
_cell.length_a   1.000
_cell.length_b   1.000
_cell.length_c   1.000
_cell.angle_alpha   90.00
_cell.angle_beta   90.00
_cell.angle_gamma   90.00
#
_symmetry.space_group_name_H-M   'P 1'
#
loop_
_entity.id
_entity.type
_entity.pdbx_description
1 polymer ?
#
loop_
_entity_poly.entity_id
_entity_poly.type
_entity_poly.pdbx_seq_one_letter_code
_entity_poly.pdbx_strand_id
1 'polypeptide(L)'
;IEQCRTFSSNFPTNLKIDLLCASPIRRTIQTAQHCFSGHLRHTSGKILLLPYAQEVGDDPSDTGSPYHVLQDEFGDVIDVSLVEENWNSNDGIYDSSCEVLHERAKQLRRWLRERPEKEIAICGHSVFWHFFTDDVDEEGMKTGENWENTEWRCYRFAPGPDADASIVIDEKMEMVRRIKRGQIDRRVDFGKKYDLLTFNCSWCSEDQEDRHFLSKSVAQEAE
;
A
#
# COMPACT_ATOMS: atom_id res chain seq x y z
N ILE A 1 11.65 10.73 2.13
CA ILE A 1 11.69 11.62 0.92
C ILE A 1 12.72 11.19 -0.13
N GLU A 2 14.01 11.03 0.21
CA GLU A 2 15.05 10.72 -0.80
C GLU A 2 14.83 9.37 -1.52
N GLN A 3 14.39 8.35 -0.79
CA GLN A 3 13.97 7.07 -1.37
C GLN A 3 12.84 7.27 -2.40
N CYS A 4 11.84 8.10 -2.09
CA CYS A 4 10.74 8.41 -3.00
C CYS A 4 11.19 9.15 -4.27
N ARG A 5 12.17 10.06 -4.16
CA ARG A 5 12.76 10.76 -5.31
C ARG A 5 13.54 9.81 -6.21
N THR A 6 14.30 8.90 -5.59
CA THR A 6 15.04 7.85 -6.30
C THR A 6 14.08 6.93 -7.02
N PHE A 7 13.00 6.51 -6.36
CA PHE A 7 11.94 5.73 -6.98
C PHE A 7 11.34 6.48 -8.18
N SER A 8 10.87 7.70 -7.99
CA SER A 8 10.19 8.49 -9.03
C SER A 8 11.07 8.68 -10.26
N SER A 9 12.38 8.86 -10.05
CA SER A 9 13.36 9.02 -11.13
C SER A 9 13.64 7.72 -11.90
N ASN A 10 13.42 6.55 -11.29
CA ASN A 10 13.71 5.23 -11.85
C ASN A 10 12.47 4.44 -12.25
N PHE A 11 11.29 4.87 -11.82
CA PHE A 11 10.04 4.20 -12.15
C PHE A 11 9.85 4.16 -13.67
N PRO A 12 9.50 3.00 -14.25
CA PRO A 12 9.43 2.90 -15.70
C PRO A 12 8.33 3.79 -16.28
N THR A 13 8.71 4.66 -17.22
CA THR A 13 7.85 5.74 -17.74
C THR A 13 6.69 5.27 -18.62
N ASN A 14 6.69 4.00 -19.00
CA ASN A 14 5.69 3.38 -19.86
C ASN A 14 4.68 2.51 -19.09
N LEU A 15 4.87 2.32 -17.77
CA LEU A 15 3.80 1.81 -16.93
C LEU A 15 2.77 2.92 -16.74
N LYS A 16 1.52 2.57 -16.99
CA LYS A 16 0.39 3.46 -16.76
C LYS A 16 -0.25 3.10 -15.44
N ILE A 17 -0.81 4.11 -14.79
CA ILE A 17 -1.59 3.98 -13.57
C ILE A 17 -2.88 4.70 -13.87
N ASP A 18 -3.99 3.96 -13.86
CA ASP A 18 -5.34 4.49 -14.07
C ASP A 18 -5.92 4.98 -12.74
N LEU A 19 -5.59 4.31 -11.63
CA LEU A 19 -6.00 4.65 -10.27
C LEU A 19 -4.81 4.53 -9.32
N LEU A 20 -4.57 5.58 -8.54
CA LEU A 20 -3.59 5.57 -7.45
C LEU A 20 -4.34 5.56 -6.11
N CYS A 21 -4.06 4.55 -5.31
CA CYS A 21 -4.61 4.34 -3.99
C CYS A 21 -3.52 4.40 -2.92
N ALA A 22 -3.91 4.70 -1.69
CA ALA A 22 -3.05 4.56 -0.52
C ALA A 22 -3.87 4.10 0.70
N SER A 23 -3.25 3.44 1.67
CA SER A 23 -3.86 3.33 3.00
C SER A 23 -4.06 4.74 3.59
N PRO A 24 -5.03 4.96 4.50
CA PRO A 24 -5.30 6.29 5.05
C PRO A 24 -4.33 6.65 6.20
N ILE A 25 -3.07 6.22 6.07
CA ILE A 25 -1.99 6.53 7.01
C ILE A 25 -1.07 7.58 6.37
N ARG A 26 -0.67 8.58 7.15
CA ARG A 26 0.15 9.72 6.70
C ARG A 26 1.36 9.29 5.86
N ARG A 27 2.16 8.32 6.33
CA ARG A 27 3.36 7.85 5.60
C ARG A 27 3.04 7.24 4.24
N THR A 28 1.93 6.52 4.08
CA THR A 28 1.52 5.95 2.78
C THR A 28 1.05 7.03 1.83
N ILE A 29 0.30 8.02 2.32
CA ILE A 29 -0.18 9.14 1.50
C ILE A 29 1.01 9.96 0.98
N GLN A 30 1.94 10.33 1.86
CA GLN A 30 3.17 11.04 1.49
C GLN A 30 4.03 10.23 0.51
N THR A 31 4.18 8.92 0.77
CA THR A 31 4.94 8.02 -0.11
C THR A 31 4.31 7.96 -1.51
N ALA A 32 2.99 7.77 -1.61
CA ALA A 32 2.27 7.77 -2.87
C ALA A 32 2.41 9.11 -3.60
N GLN A 33 2.20 10.23 -2.90
CA GLN A 33 2.32 11.58 -3.46
C GLN A 33 3.72 11.85 -4.01
N HIS A 34 4.77 11.55 -3.25
CA HIS A 34 6.15 11.81 -3.68
C HIS A 34 6.61 10.89 -4.82
N CYS A 35 6.26 9.61 -4.76
CA CYS A 35 6.69 8.62 -5.75
C CYS A 35 5.97 8.78 -7.09
N PHE A 36 4.67 9.09 -7.05
CA PHE A 36 3.79 9.08 -8.22
C PHE A 36 3.25 10.46 -8.61
N SER A 37 3.77 11.56 -8.03
CA SER A 37 3.41 12.94 -8.44
C SER A 37 3.39 13.17 -9.95
N GLY A 38 4.34 12.57 -10.68
CA GLY A 38 4.40 12.64 -12.15
C GLY A 38 3.27 11.87 -12.87
N HIS A 39 2.76 10.80 -12.25
CA HIS A 39 1.74 9.90 -12.78
C HIS A 39 0.32 10.35 -12.40
N LEU A 40 0.14 11.07 -11.29
CA LEU A 40 -1.15 11.65 -10.87
C LEU A 40 -1.80 12.54 -11.94
N ARG A 41 -1.01 13.16 -12.82
CA ARG A 41 -1.53 13.95 -13.95
C ARG A 41 -2.29 13.12 -15.00
N HIS A 42 -2.14 11.81 -14.95
CA HIS A 42 -2.78 10.87 -15.88
C HIS A 42 -3.96 10.10 -15.24
N THR A 43 -4.23 10.33 -13.95
CA THR A 43 -5.38 9.79 -13.21
C THR A 43 -6.45 10.89 -12.99
N SER A 44 -7.37 10.68 -12.03
CA SER A 44 -8.28 11.72 -11.50
C SER A 44 -7.57 12.92 -10.84
N GLY A 45 -6.24 12.85 -10.68
CA GLY A 45 -5.45 13.85 -9.95
C GLY A 45 -5.48 13.69 -8.44
N LYS A 46 -6.24 12.72 -7.91
CA LYS A 46 -6.37 12.44 -6.47
C LYS A 46 -5.87 11.04 -6.11
N ILE A 47 -5.43 10.87 -4.87
CA ILE A 47 -5.08 9.59 -4.26
C ILE A 47 -6.31 9.08 -3.51
N LEU A 48 -6.87 7.94 -3.95
CA LEU A 48 -8.00 7.33 -3.25
C LEU A 48 -7.52 6.61 -1.99
N LEU A 49 -8.10 6.95 -0.85
CA LEU A 49 -7.74 6.32 0.41
C LEU A 49 -8.55 5.03 0.60
N LEU A 50 -7.85 3.92 0.87
CA LEU A 50 -8.42 2.59 1.07
C LEU A 50 -8.14 2.10 2.50
N PRO A 51 -9.08 2.26 3.45
CA PRO A 51 -8.91 1.78 4.83
C PRO A 51 -8.53 0.30 4.93
N TYR A 52 -9.02 -0.55 4.03
CA TYR A 52 -8.67 -1.96 4.05
C TYR A 52 -7.18 -2.25 3.80
N ALA A 53 -6.41 -1.27 3.31
CA ALA A 53 -4.95 -1.37 3.16
C ALA A 53 -4.17 -0.91 4.41
N GLN A 54 -4.83 -0.73 5.56
CA GLN A 54 -4.19 -0.40 6.84
C GLN A 54 -3.13 -1.43 7.24
N GLU A 55 -2.07 -0.97 7.93
CA GLU A 55 -1.04 -1.85 8.48
C GLU A 55 -1.59 -2.73 9.63
N VAL A 56 -0.78 -3.70 10.05
CA VAL A 56 -1.05 -4.53 11.21
C VAL A 56 -0.33 -3.96 12.44
N GLY A 57 -1.08 -3.54 13.45
CA GLY A 57 -0.55 -3.06 14.72
C GLY A 57 -1.45 -2.03 15.40
N ASP A 58 -1.23 -1.83 16.70
CA ASP A 58 -2.00 -0.90 17.55
C ASP A 58 -1.33 0.46 17.74
N ASP A 59 -0.10 0.62 17.25
CA ASP A 59 0.59 1.91 17.33
C ASP A 59 -0.17 2.96 16.51
N PRO A 60 -0.23 4.23 16.94
CA PRO A 60 -0.86 5.31 16.17
C PRO A 60 -0.32 5.43 14.74
N SER A 61 0.94 5.06 14.54
CA SER A 61 1.54 4.98 13.22
C SER A 61 0.87 3.92 12.33
N ASP A 62 0.32 2.86 12.88
CA ASP A 62 -0.29 1.74 12.13
C ASP A 62 -1.82 1.82 12.06
N THR A 63 -2.43 2.73 12.82
CA THR A 63 -3.88 2.99 12.80
C THR A 63 -4.29 4.23 12.04
N GLY A 64 -3.42 5.24 11.96
CA GLY A 64 -3.69 6.46 11.17
C GLY A 64 -4.63 7.45 11.86
N SER A 65 -5.32 8.27 11.06
CA SER A 65 -6.10 9.41 11.59
C SER A 65 -7.49 9.50 10.98
N PRO A 66 -8.46 10.15 11.66
CA PRO A 66 -9.77 10.42 11.08
C PRO A 66 -9.69 11.20 9.77
N TYR A 67 -10.67 11.00 8.88
CA TYR A 67 -10.65 11.59 7.54
C TYR A 67 -10.48 13.12 7.54
N HIS A 68 -11.07 13.84 8.50
CA HIS A 68 -10.98 15.30 8.56
C HIS A 68 -9.56 15.79 8.86
N VAL A 69 -8.81 15.08 9.72
CA VAL A 69 -7.40 15.38 9.98
C VAL A 69 -6.57 15.18 8.71
N LEU A 70 -6.82 14.10 7.96
CA LEU A 70 -6.15 13.83 6.69
C LEU A 70 -6.51 14.90 5.64
N GLN A 71 -7.78 15.33 5.58
CA GLN A 71 -8.21 16.39 4.67
C GLN A 71 -7.58 17.75 5.01
N ASP A 72 -7.45 18.09 6.30
CA ASP A 72 -6.78 19.31 6.73
C ASP A 72 -5.29 19.30 6.35
N GLU A 73 -4.64 18.14 6.42
CA GLU A 73 -3.21 18.00 6.07
C GLU A 73 -2.95 17.95 4.56
N PHE A 74 -3.71 17.14 3.81
CA PHE A 74 -3.42 16.85 2.40
C PHE A 74 -4.35 17.57 1.41
N GLY A 75 -5.43 18.19 1.90
CA GLY A 75 -6.39 18.93 1.09
C GLY A 75 -6.98 18.10 -0.05
N ASP A 76 -7.12 18.74 -1.21
CA ASP A 76 -7.73 18.15 -2.39
C ASP A 76 -6.90 17.04 -3.06
N VAL A 77 -5.67 16.77 -2.61
CA VAL A 77 -4.82 15.72 -3.17
C VAL A 77 -5.35 14.33 -2.84
N ILE A 78 -6.14 14.18 -1.78
CA ILE A 78 -6.72 12.91 -1.36
C ILE A 78 -8.21 12.85 -1.65
N ASP A 79 -8.68 11.63 -1.93
CA ASP A 79 -10.10 11.28 -1.96
C ASP A 79 -10.38 10.36 -0.77
N VAL A 80 -11.15 10.88 0.18
CA VAL A 80 -11.52 10.19 1.43
C VAL A 80 -12.91 9.56 1.36
N SER A 81 -13.51 9.45 0.18
CA SER A 81 -14.90 8.96 0.01
C SER A 81 -15.15 7.55 0.55
N LEU A 82 -14.10 6.76 0.76
CA LEU A 82 -14.16 5.41 1.33
C LEU A 82 -13.64 5.34 2.77
N VAL A 83 -13.23 6.47 3.35
CA VAL A 83 -12.72 6.52 4.73
C VAL A 83 -13.90 6.72 5.68
N GLU A 84 -14.35 5.61 6.24
CA GLU A 84 -15.48 5.56 7.16
C GLU A 84 -15.13 6.17 8.53
N GLU A 85 -16.16 6.53 9.29
CA GLU A 85 -15.98 6.89 10.69
C GLU A 85 -15.45 5.68 11.47
N ASN A 86 -14.50 5.89 12.38
CA ASN A 86 -13.85 4.85 13.19
C ASN A 86 -13.05 3.79 12.41
N TRP A 87 -12.68 4.03 11.15
CA TRP A 87 -11.81 3.13 10.40
C TRP A 87 -10.47 2.84 11.12
N ASN A 88 -9.98 3.79 11.91
CA ASN A 88 -8.73 3.74 12.65
C ASN A 88 -8.89 3.22 14.10
N SER A 89 -9.95 2.45 14.37
CA SER A 89 -10.27 1.94 15.73
C SER A 89 -9.61 0.62 16.11
N ASN A 90 -9.05 -0.12 15.13
CA ASN A 90 -8.59 -1.51 15.28
C ASN A 90 -9.66 -2.46 15.83
N ASP A 91 -10.92 -2.24 15.45
CA ASP A 91 -12.04 -3.12 15.80
C ASP A 91 -12.76 -3.62 14.54
N GLY A 92 -13.54 -4.69 14.69
CA GLY A 92 -14.31 -5.30 13.61
C GLY A 92 -13.42 -5.75 12.46
N ILE A 93 -13.66 -5.23 11.25
CA ILE A 93 -12.84 -5.55 10.07
C ILE A 93 -11.42 -4.97 10.16
N TYR A 94 -11.15 -4.07 11.10
CA TYR A 94 -9.84 -3.45 11.31
C TYR A 94 -9.00 -4.13 12.39
N ASP A 95 -9.55 -5.09 13.12
CA ASP A 95 -8.86 -5.89 14.14
C ASP A 95 -7.61 -6.60 13.58
N SER A 96 -6.60 -6.77 14.42
CA SER A 96 -5.29 -7.31 14.04
C SER A 96 -5.16 -8.83 14.15
N SER A 97 -6.26 -9.55 14.44
CA SER A 97 -6.26 -11.02 14.47
C SER A 97 -6.05 -11.60 13.08
N CYS A 98 -5.36 -12.75 13.02
CA CYS A 98 -5.01 -13.42 11.76
C CYS A 98 -6.24 -13.65 10.85
N GLU A 99 -7.35 -14.12 11.43
CA GLU A 99 -8.61 -14.37 10.69
C GLU A 99 -9.17 -13.09 10.05
N VAL A 100 -9.20 -12.00 10.81
CA VAL A 100 -9.69 -10.71 10.32
C VAL A 100 -8.77 -10.15 9.23
N LEU A 101 -7.45 -10.28 9.38
CA LEU A 101 -6.49 -9.84 8.38
C LEU A 101 -6.62 -10.60 7.05
N HIS A 102 -6.84 -11.92 7.11
CA HIS A 102 -7.14 -12.72 5.91
C HIS A 102 -8.43 -12.27 5.23
N GLU A 103 -9.50 -12.06 5.99
CA GLU A 103 -10.77 -11.61 5.42
C GLU A 103 -10.68 -10.18 4.85
N ARG A 104 -10.01 -9.26 5.55
CA ARG A 104 -9.76 -7.89 5.06
C ARG A 104 -8.96 -7.90 3.76
N ALA A 105 -7.93 -8.74 3.67
CA ALA A 105 -7.17 -8.93 2.43
C ALA A 105 -8.06 -9.43 1.28
N LYS A 106 -8.93 -10.43 1.53
CA LYS A 106 -9.89 -10.92 0.53
C LYS A 106 -10.87 -9.85 0.09
N GLN A 107 -11.43 -9.08 1.02
CA GLN A 107 -12.36 -8.00 0.67
C GLN A 107 -11.69 -6.91 -0.16
N LEU A 108 -10.46 -6.52 0.19
CA LEU A 108 -9.69 -5.57 -0.62
C LEU A 108 -9.46 -6.11 -2.03
N ARG A 109 -9.04 -7.36 -2.19
CA ARG A 109 -8.85 -8.00 -3.51
C ARG A 109 -10.14 -8.02 -4.33
N ARG A 110 -11.27 -8.40 -3.71
CA ARG A 110 -12.60 -8.41 -4.37
C ARG A 110 -12.98 -7.01 -4.85
N TRP A 111 -12.87 -6.02 -3.99
CA TRP A 111 -13.16 -4.62 -4.32
C TRP A 111 -12.30 -4.13 -5.49
N LEU A 112 -11.00 -4.44 -5.47
CA LEU A 112 -10.06 -4.08 -6.53
C LEU A 112 -10.38 -4.75 -7.86
N ARG A 113 -10.83 -6.02 -7.85
CA ARG A 113 -11.18 -6.75 -9.08
C ARG A 113 -12.43 -6.19 -9.77
N GLU A 114 -13.33 -5.60 -9.01
CA GLU A 114 -14.58 -5.00 -9.51
C GLU A 114 -14.39 -3.60 -10.09
N ARG A 115 -13.19 -3.02 -9.94
CA ARG A 115 -12.88 -1.70 -10.46
C ARG A 115 -12.87 -1.64 -11.99
N PRO A 116 -13.38 -0.54 -12.59
CA PRO A 116 -13.29 -0.33 -14.03
C PRO A 116 -11.87 0.03 -14.51
N GLU A 117 -11.00 0.49 -13.61
CA GLU A 117 -9.60 0.82 -13.89
C GLU A 117 -8.78 -0.44 -14.18
N LYS A 118 -7.88 -0.37 -15.17
CA LYS A 118 -7.12 -1.55 -15.62
C LYS A 118 -5.82 -1.72 -14.87
N GLU A 119 -5.16 -0.62 -14.54
CA GLU A 119 -3.85 -0.61 -13.90
C GLU A 119 -3.95 0.20 -12.60
N ILE A 120 -4.07 -0.48 -11.46
CA ILE A 120 -4.26 0.14 -10.15
C ILE A 120 -2.96 0.06 -9.36
N ALA A 121 -2.46 1.19 -8.87
CA ALA A 121 -1.34 1.25 -7.94
C ALA A 121 -1.84 1.48 -6.53
N ILE A 122 -1.35 0.71 -5.55
CA ILE A 122 -1.80 0.80 -4.15
C ILE A 122 -0.58 0.92 -3.25
N CYS A 123 -0.49 2.03 -2.51
CA CYS A 123 0.52 2.22 -1.49
C CYS A 123 0.03 1.76 -0.11
N GLY A 124 0.74 0.84 0.52
CA GLY A 124 0.39 0.26 1.81
C GLY A 124 1.64 -0.19 2.54
N HIS A 125 1.54 -1.28 3.28
CA HIS A 125 2.54 -1.58 4.29
C HIS A 125 2.96 -3.04 4.29
N SER A 126 4.17 -3.27 4.78
CA SER A 126 4.88 -4.54 4.62
C SER A 126 4.16 -5.73 5.26
N VAL A 127 3.61 -5.58 6.48
CA VAL A 127 3.01 -6.72 7.18
C VAL A 127 1.68 -7.06 6.53
N PHE A 128 0.81 -6.07 6.32
CA PHE A 128 -0.46 -6.27 5.64
C PHE A 128 -0.31 -6.80 4.19
N TRP A 129 0.76 -6.40 3.48
CA TRP A 129 1.05 -6.93 2.15
C TRP A 129 1.24 -8.44 2.11
N HIS A 130 1.77 -9.06 3.17
CA HIS A 130 1.86 -10.53 3.21
C HIS A 130 0.49 -11.19 3.23
N PHE A 131 -0.50 -10.63 3.94
CA PHE A 131 -1.88 -11.11 3.89
C PHE A 131 -2.52 -10.83 2.52
N PHE A 132 -2.28 -9.65 1.97
CA PHE A 132 -2.81 -9.26 0.66
C PHE A 132 -2.31 -10.16 -0.47
N THR A 133 -1.07 -10.64 -0.40
CA THR A 133 -0.45 -11.49 -1.43
C THR A 133 -0.51 -12.99 -1.11
N ASP A 134 -1.21 -13.38 -0.05
CA ASP A 134 -1.27 -14.75 0.48
C ASP A 134 0.15 -15.34 0.73
N ASP A 135 1.11 -14.48 1.15
CA ASP A 135 2.48 -14.84 1.55
C ASP A 135 2.58 -15.07 3.07
N VAL A 136 1.55 -15.66 3.67
CA VAL A 136 1.46 -16.08 5.08
C VAL A 136 0.93 -17.51 5.19
N ASP A 137 1.24 -18.21 6.29
CA ASP A 137 0.58 -19.47 6.65
C ASP A 137 -0.72 -19.26 7.43
N GLU A 138 -1.35 -20.35 7.87
CA GLU A 138 -2.65 -20.33 8.58
C GLU A 138 -2.57 -19.57 9.92
N GLU A 139 -1.38 -19.52 10.53
CA GLU A 139 -1.10 -18.79 11.76
C GLU A 139 -0.70 -17.31 11.52
N GLY A 140 -0.67 -16.87 10.26
CA GLY A 140 -0.30 -15.50 9.88
C GLY A 140 1.21 -15.26 9.87
N MET A 141 2.02 -16.32 9.92
CA MET A 141 3.46 -16.21 9.83
C MET A 141 3.87 -16.06 8.37
N LYS A 142 4.67 -15.02 8.09
CA LYS A 142 5.18 -14.75 6.75
C LYS A 142 5.93 -15.96 6.16
N THR A 143 5.55 -16.35 4.95
CA THR A 143 6.21 -17.39 4.14
C THR A 143 7.02 -16.80 2.98
N GLY A 144 6.76 -15.56 2.58
CA GLY A 144 7.44 -14.86 1.49
C GLY A 144 8.65 -13.99 1.88
N GLU A 145 9.28 -13.38 0.86
CA GLU A 145 10.37 -12.41 1.04
C GLU A 145 9.86 -11.10 1.67
N ASN A 146 10.67 -10.51 2.56
CA ASN A 146 10.39 -9.19 3.15
C ASN A 146 10.12 -8.13 2.07
N TRP A 147 9.26 -7.18 2.41
CA TRP A 147 9.08 -5.97 1.62
C TRP A 147 10.11 -4.91 2.00
N GLU A 148 10.88 -4.44 1.04
CA GLU A 148 11.78 -3.31 1.22
C GLU A 148 11.02 -1.97 1.12
N ASN A 149 11.59 -0.91 1.70
CA ASN A 149 11.01 0.44 1.55
C ASN A 149 10.93 0.84 0.08
N THR A 150 9.78 1.36 -0.35
CA THR A 150 9.52 1.72 -1.76
C THR A 150 9.66 0.53 -2.73
N GLU A 151 9.59 -0.70 -2.22
CA GLU A 151 9.45 -1.86 -3.08
C GLU A 151 8.08 -1.83 -3.75
N TRP A 152 8.06 -2.22 -5.02
CA TRP A 152 6.82 -2.48 -5.73
C TRP A 152 6.88 -3.84 -6.42
N ARG A 153 5.72 -4.46 -6.52
CA ARG A 153 5.49 -5.73 -7.21
C ARG A 153 4.23 -5.62 -8.07
N CYS A 154 4.22 -6.28 -9.22
CA CYS A 154 3.06 -6.35 -10.11
C CYS A 154 2.36 -7.69 -9.98
N TYR A 155 1.04 -7.64 -9.99
CA TYR A 155 0.17 -8.80 -9.90
C TYR A 155 -0.95 -8.75 -10.95
N ARG A 156 -1.48 -9.94 -11.25
CA ARG A 156 -2.75 -10.13 -11.97
C ARG A 156 -3.70 -10.93 -11.11
N PHE A 157 -5.00 -10.76 -11.33
CA PHE A 157 -5.98 -11.67 -10.75
C PHE A 157 -5.86 -13.06 -11.39
N ALA A 158 -6.03 -14.11 -10.58
CA ALA A 158 -6.04 -15.48 -11.06
C ALA A 158 -7.17 -15.67 -12.09
N PRO A 159 -6.93 -16.39 -13.20
CA PRO A 159 -7.95 -16.62 -14.21
C PRO A 159 -9.02 -17.59 -13.71
N GLY A 160 -10.27 -17.36 -14.12
CA GLY A 160 -11.40 -18.24 -13.83
C GLY A 160 -12.31 -17.73 -12.71
N PRO A 161 -13.37 -18.48 -12.37
CA PRO A 161 -14.26 -18.14 -11.28
C PRO A 161 -13.54 -18.35 -9.95
N ASP A 162 -13.25 -17.25 -9.28
CA ASP A 162 -12.56 -17.24 -8.00
C ASP A 162 -13.29 -16.29 -7.05
N ALA A 163 -13.86 -16.82 -5.98
CA ALA A 163 -14.57 -16.00 -5.02
C ALA A 163 -13.62 -15.07 -4.24
N ASP A 164 -12.37 -15.46 -4.02
CA ASP A 164 -11.44 -14.79 -3.12
C ASP A 164 -10.53 -13.77 -3.83
N ALA A 165 -10.69 -13.65 -5.15
CA ALA A 165 -9.94 -12.73 -6.01
C ALA A 165 -8.43 -12.86 -5.79
N SER A 166 -7.94 -14.09 -5.67
CA SER A 166 -6.54 -14.44 -5.57
C SER A 166 -5.72 -13.76 -6.66
N ILE A 167 -4.52 -13.36 -6.30
CA ILE A 167 -3.59 -12.65 -7.16
C ILE A 167 -2.34 -13.49 -7.36
N VAL A 168 -1.76 -13.41 -8.55
CA VAL A 168 -0.52 -14.08 -8.91
C VAL A 168 0.50 -13.04 -9.36
N ILE A 169 1.77 -13.26 -9.05
CA ILE A 169 2.85 -12.38 -9.52
C ILE A 169 2.79 -12.32 -11.05
N ASP A 170 2.78 -11.11 -11.58
CA ASP A 170 2.79 -10.87 -13.02
C ASP A 170 4.12 -11.36 -13.61
N GLU A 171 4.07 -12.05 -14.76
CA GLU A 171 5.27 -12.49 -15.49
C GLU A 171 6.26 -11.35 -15.78
N LYS A 172 5.75 -10.11 -15.88
CA LYS A 172 6.55 -8.89 -16.05
C LYS A 172 7.44 -8.60 -14.86
N MET A 173 7.16 -9.16 -13.69
CA MET A 173 7.92 -8.87 -12.50
C MET A 173 9.39 -9.33 -12.61
N GLU A 174 9.67 -10.37 -13.38
CA GLU A 174 11.06 -10.74 -13.70
C GLU A 174 11.72 -9.69 -14.59
N MET A 175 11.00 -9.13 -15.56
CA MET A 175 11.48 -8.03 -16.40
C MET A 175 11.75 -6.77 -15.57
N VAL A 176 10.88 -6.44 -14.62
CA VAL A 176 11.09 -5.36 -13.64
C VAL A 176 12.36 -5.59 -12.83
N ARG A 177 12.58 -6.81 -12.32
CA ARG A 177 13.81 -7.17 -11.60
C ARG A 177 15.06 -7.00 -12.47
N ARG A 178 14.98 -7.26 -13.79
CA ARG A 178 16.08 -7.03 -14.72
C ARG A 178 16.34 -5.54 -14.98
N ILE A 179 15.31 -4.69 -15.05
CA ILE A 179 15.46 -3.23 -15.12
C ILE A 179 16.13 -2.69 -13.87
N LYS A 180 15.67 -3.12 -12.67
CA LYS A 180 16.27 -2.73 -11.38
C LYS A 180 17.76 -3.11 -11.30
N ARG A 181 18.15 -4.23 -11.92
CA ARG A 181 19.55 -4.69 -12.03
C ARG A 181 20.35 -4.00 -13.15
N GLY A 182 19.77 -3.06 -13.89
CA GLY A 182 20.40 -2.38 -15.03
C GLY A 182 20.67 -3.28 -16.23
N GLN A 183 20.03 -4.46 -16.29
CA GLN A 183 20.26 -5.47 -17.33
C GLN A 183 19.49 -5.18 -18.61
N ILE A 184 18.46 -4.32 -18.55
CA ILE A 184 17.65 -3.87 -19.68
C ILE A 184 17.22 -2.41 -19.47
N ASP A 185 17.01 -1.66 -20.56
CA ASP A 185 16.62 -0.25 -20.52
C ASP A 185 15.22 -0.09 -19.88
N ARG A 186 15.05 0.91 -19.02
CA ARG A 186 13.75 1.27 -18.42
C ARG A 186 12.70 1.73 -19.44
N ARG A 187 13.12 2.03 -20.68
CA ARG A 187 12.25 2.40 -21.81
C ARG A 187 11.66 1.20 -22.54
N VAL A 188 12.04 -0.04 -22.19
CA VAL A 188 11.50 -1.23 -22.84
C VAL A 188 9.99 -1.28 -22.61
N ASP A 189 9.22 -1.44 -23.70
CA ASP A 189 7.77 -1.54 -23.67
C ASP A 189 7.33 -2.80 -22.90
N PHE A 190 6.62 -2.63 -21.77
CA PHE A 190 6.04 -3.75 -21.00
C PHE A 190 4.79 -4.33 -21.68
N GLY A 191 4.27 -3.71 -22.74
CA GLY A 191 2.96 -4.03 -23.30
C GLY A 191 1.80 -3.78 -22.30
N LYS A 192 0.57 -3.96 -22.76
CA LYS A 192 -0.66 -3.77 -21.98
C LYS A 192 -0.99 -5.13 -21.31
N LYS A 193 -0.88 -5.43 -20.03
CA LYS A 193 -1.47 -4.82 -18.82
C LYS A 193 -0.90 -5.57 -17.60
N TYR A 194 -0.89 -4.97 -16.42
CA TYR A 194 -0.96 -5.65 -15.13
C TYR A 194 -2.27 -5.20 -14.47
N ASP A 195 -2.81 -5.94 -13.51
CA ASP A 195 -4.05 -5.51 -12.85
C ASP A 195 -3.71 -4.62 -11.65
N LEU A 196 -2.73 -5.05 -10.86
CA LEU A 196 -2.35 -4.42 -9.59
C LEU A 196 -0.84 -4.17 -9.51
N LEU A 197 -0.48 -3.00 -9.01
CA LEU A 197 0.86 -2.67 -8.55
C LEU A 197 0.77 -2.38 -7.06
N THR A 198 1.28 -3.29 -6.24
CA THR A 198 1.41 -3.02 -4.80
C THR A 198 2.73 -2.30 -4.55
N PHE A 199 2.69 -1.31 -3.68
CA PHE A 199 3.82 -0.46 -3.36
C PHE A 199 3.95 -0.33 -1.84
N ASN A 200 5.09 -0.77 -1.31
CA ASN A 200 5.38 -0.65 0.10
C ASN A 200 5.80 0.78 0.43
N CYS A 201 5.22 1.35 1.48
CA CYS A 201 5.57 2.68 1.92
C CYS A 201 7.04 2.77 2.37
N SER A 202 7.55 3.99 2.46
CA SER A 202 8.85 4.27 3.04
C SER A 202 8.64 4.70 4.49
N TRP A 203 9.38 4.09 5.40
CA TRP A 203 9.50 4.60 6.77
C TRP A 203 10.17 5.98 6.75
N CYS A 204 9.53 6.99 7.35
CA CYS A 204 10.11 8.32 7.51
C CYS A 204 10.75 8.44 8.90
N SER A 205 11.88 9.13 9.01
CA SER A 205 12.53 9.38 10.31
C SER A 205 11.70 10.26 11.25
N GLU A 206 10.75 11.04 10.72
CA GLU A 206 9.79 11.82 11.51
C GLU A 206 8.85 10.91 12.33
N ASP A 207 8.60 9.68 11.87
CA ASP A 207 7.85 8.67 12.63
C ASP A 207 8.60 8.20 13.89
N GLN A 208 9.87 8.59 14.08
CA GLN A 208 10.63 8.32 15.31
C GLN A 208 10.39 9.34 16.44
N GLU A 209 9.97 10.56 16.15
CA GLU A 209 9.73 11.57 17.20
C GLU A 209 8.53 11.20 18.09
N ASP A 210 7.54 10.50 17.53
CA ASP A 210 6.40 9.94 18.28
C ASP A 210 6.82 8.84 19.28
N ARG A 211 7.98 8.19 19.09
CA ARG A 211 8.54 7.26 20.09
C ARG A 211 9.13 7.96 21.31
N HIS A 212 9.58 9.22 21.18
CA HIS A 212 10.25 9.92 22.28
C HIS A 212 9.26 10.43 23.34
N PHE A 213 8.00 10.70 22.97
CA PHE A 213 6.95 11.08 23.91
C PHE A 213 6.47 9.92 24.79
N LEU A 214 6.55 8.68 24.31
CA LEU A 214 5.97 7.51 25.00
C LEU A 214 6.95 6.77 25.91
N SER A 215 8.27 6.93 25.72
CA SER A 215 9.27 6.36 26.65
C SER A 215 9.20 6.91 28.08
N LYS A 216 8.52 8.04 28.29
CA LYS A 216 8.30 8.63 29.62
C LYS A 216 7.00 8.17 30.30
N SER A 217 6.05 7.59 29.56
CA SER A 217 4.77 7.17 30.15
C SER A 217 4.80 5.74 30.71
N VAL A 218 5.66 4.86 30.17
CA VAL A 218 5.79 3.46 30.62
C VAL A 218 6.66 3.32 31.88
N ALA A 219 7.34 4.39 32.31
CA ALA A 219 8.20 4.36 33.50
C ALA A 219 7.51 4.78 34.81
N GLN A 220 6.19 5.03 34.82
CA GLN A 220 5.46 5.50 36.02
C GLN A 220 4.37 4.56 36.55
N GLU A 221 4.20 3.35 36.00
CA GLU A 221 3.29 2.34 36.55
C GLU A 221 4.00 1.08 37.08
N ALA A 222 5.28 1.22 37.44
CA ALA A 222 6.03 0.18 38.16
C ALA A 222 6.68 0.75 39.42
N GLU A 223 5.85 1.19 40.38
CA GLU A 223 6.20 1.23 41.82
C GLU A 223 4.95 1.05 42.69
#